data_AF-A0A7X7ES68-F1
#
_entry.id   AF-A0A7X7ES68-F1
#
_cell.length_a   1.000
_cell.length_b   1.000
_cell.length_c   1.000
_cell.angle_alpha   90.00
_cell.angle_beta   90.00
_cell.angle_gamma   90.00
#
_symmetry.space_group_name_H-M   'P 1'
#
loop_
_entity.id
_entity.type
_entity.pdbx_description
1 polymer ?
#
loop_
_entity_poly.entity_id
_entity_poly.type
_entity_poly.pdbx_seq_one_letter_code
_entity_poly.pdbx_strand_id
1 'polypeptide(L)' 'MGNEKSGFGGIGGMVQNLVIEVQRYLKGIDFPSNKNKLIEKARENGAPKPIMDILDKLQDREYDSPTDVEREVGKFE' A
#
# COMPACT_ATOMS: atom_id res chain seq x y z
N MET A 1 6.26 35.09 7.60
CA MET A 1 7.54 34.39 7.84
C MET A 1 7.24 32.91 7.79
N GLY A 2 7.77 32.21 6.78
CA GLY A 2 7.41 30.83 6.46
C GLY A 2 7.88 29.83 7.51
N ASN A 3 7.01 28.90 7.86
CA ASN A 3 7.37 27.71 8.62
C ASN A 3 7.75 26.60 7.61
N GLU A 4 9.00 26.71 7.16
CA GLU A 4 9.73 25.70 6.40
C GLU A 4 10.25 24.63 7.37
N LYS A 5 9.45 23.60 7.63
CA LYS A 5 9.90 22.34 8.22
C LYS A 5 9.14 21.17 7.57
N SER A 6 9.13 21.11 6.25
CA SER A 6 8.65 19.93 5.52
C SER A 6 9.85 19.33 4.81
N GLY A 7 10.70 18.66 5.58
CA GLY A 7 11.63 17.70 5.01
C GLY A 7 10.81 16.53 4.47
N PHE A 8 10.30 16.68 3.25
CA PHE A 8 9.87 15.54 2.45
C PHE A 8 11.14 14.77 2.11
N GLY A 9 11.52 13.86 3.01
CA GLY A 9 12.57 12.88 2.79
C GLY A 9 12.30 12.19 1.45
N GLY A 10 13.33 12.13 0.61
CA GLY A 10 13.25 11.61 -0.75
C GLY A 10 12.53 10.27 -0.81
N ILE A 11 11.79 10.06 -1.89
CA ILE A 11 11.21 8.80 -2.44
C ILE A 11 10.92 7.67 -1.41
N GLY A 12 11.93 7.10 -0.73
CA GLY A 12 11.77 6.15 0.38
C GLY A 12 10.92 6.64 1.57
N GLY A 13 10.87 7.94 1.86
CA GLY A 13 9.97 8.48 2.90
C GLY A 13 8.48 8.40 2.54
N MET A 14 8.14 8.41 1.24
CA MET A 14 6.77 8.24 0.77
C MET A 14 6.35 6.78 0.74
N VAL A 15 7.26 5.87 0.37
CA VAL A 15 6.97 4.43 0.26
C VAL A 15 6.72 3.79 1.63
N GLN A 16 7.47 4.18 2.67
CA GLN A 16 7.20 3.70 4.04
C GLN A 16 5.80 4.08 4.53
N ASN A 17 5.30 5.28 4.20
CA ASN A 17 3.93 5.66 4.55
C ASN A 17 2.88 4.86 3.75
N LEU A 18 3.12 4.62 2.46
CA LEU A 18 2.26 3.81 1.60
C LEU A 18 2.08 2.38 2.15
N VAL A 19 3.16 1.71 2.58
CA VAL A 19 3.08 0.36 3.15
C VAL A 19 2.15 0.33 4.37
N ILE A 20 2.30 1.29 5.28
CA ILE A 20 1.47 1.39 6.49
C ILE A 20 0.00 1.65 6.14
N GLU A 21 -0.26 2.51 5.15
CA GLU A 21 -1.61 2.81 4.70
C GLU A 21 -2.26 1.61 3.99
N VAL A 22 -1.55 0.92 3.10
CA VAL A 22 -2.01 -0.30 2.43
C VAL A 22 -2.53 -1.29 3.47
N GLN A 23 -1.76 -1.53 4.54
CA GLN A 23 -2.17 -2.45 5.61
C GLN A 23 -3.46 -2.04 6.31
N ARG A 24 -3.66 -0.74 6.56
CA ARG A 24 -4.90 -0.23 7.14
C ARG A 24 -6.08 -0.46 6.20
N TYR A 25 -5.89 -0.22 4.90
CA TYR A 25 -6.93 -0.38 3.88
C TYR A 25 -7.19 -1.84 3.49
N LEU A 26 -6.28 -2.76 3.81
CA LEU A 26 -6.47 -4.20 3.61
C LEU A 26 -6.95 -4.92 4.88
N LYS A 27 -7.19 -4.18 5.97
CA LYS A 27 -7.67 -4.77 7.21
C LYS A 27 -9.01 -5.48 7.00
N GLY A 28 -9.12 -6.70 7.52
CA GLY A 28 -10.33 -7.52 7.42
C GLY A 28 -10.52 -8.20 6.07
N ILE A 29 -9.44 -8.36 5.28
CA ILE A 29 -9.42 -9.31 4.18
C ILE A 29 -9.07 -10.72 4.70
N ASP A 30 -9.74 -11.72 4.16
CA ASP A 30 -9.39 -13.13 4.39
C ASP A 30 -8.27 -13.55 3.44
N PHE A 31 -7.23 -14.13 4.03
CA PHE A 31 -6.12 -14.73 3.30
C PHE A 31 -6.30 -16.25 3.19
N PRO A 32 -5.85 -16.89 2.10
CA PRO A 32 -5.14 -16.29 0.96
C PRO A 32 -6.01 -15.42 0.05
N SER A 33 -5.43 -14.35 -0.50
CA SER A 33 -6.11 -13.41 -1.40
C SER A 33 -5.23 -12.97 -2.57
N ASN A 34 -5.84 -12.80 -3.73
CA ASN A 34 -5.16 -12.40 -4.96
C ASN A 34 -5.15 -10.88 -5.14
N LYS A 35 -4.28 -10.36 -6.00
CA LYS A 35 -4.15 -8.92 -6.31
C LYS A 35 -5.49 -8.22 -6.50
N ASN A 36 -6.39 -8.78 -7.30
CA ASN A 36 -7.71 -8.21 -7.57
C ASN A 36 -8.55 -8.02 -6.30
N LYS A 37 -8.52 -8.99 -5.37
CA LYS A 37 -9.24 -8.87 -4.08
C LYS A 37 -8.62 -7.79 -3.20
N LEU A 38 -7.29 -7.63 -3.23
CA LEU A 38 -6.63 -6.56 -2.49
C LEU A 38 -7.07 -5.18 -3.00
N ILE A 39 -7.11 -5.00 -4.32
CA ILE A 39 -7.55 -3.75 -4.96
C ILE A 39 -9.02 -3.48 -4.62
N GLU A 40 -9.89 -4.49 -4.75
CA GLU A 40 -11.31 -4.36 -4.41
C GLU A 40 -11.49 -3.97 -2.94
N LYS A 41 -10.83 -4.68 -2.02
CA LYS A 41 -10.93 -4.40 -0.58
C LYS A 41 -10.43 -3.01 -0.22
N ALA A 42 -9.29 -2.61 -0.78
CA ALA A 42 -8.76 -1.28 -0.59
C ALA A 42 -9.75 -0.23 -1.13
N ARG A 43 -10.43 -0.52 -2.24
CA ARG A 43 -11.42 0.39 -2.84
C ARG A 43 -12.66 0.53 -2.00
N GLU A 44 -13.19 -0.57 -1.47
CA GLU A 44 -14.30 -0.58 -0.52
C GLU A 44 -13.96 0.25 0.73
N ASN A 45 -12.72 0.13 1.20
CA ASN A 45 -12.24 0.89 2.36
C ASN A 45 -11.86 2.35 2.03
N GLY A 46 -12.04 2.81 0.78
CA GLY A 46 -11.80 4.19 0.38
C GLY A 46 -10.31 4.55 0.23
N ALA A 47 -9.47 3.60 -0.20
CA ALA A 47 -8.06 3.83 -0.38
C ALA A 47 -7.77 4.94 -1.42
N PRO A 48 -6.82 5.84 -1.15
CA PRO A 48 -6.47 6.92 -2.05
C PRO A 48 -5.73 6.41 -3.30
N LYS A 49 -5.67 7.24 -4.35
CA LYS A 49 -5.02 6.89 -5.63
C LYS A 49 -3.60 6.30 -5.49
N PRO A 50 -2.69 6.85 -4.66
CA PRO A 50 -1.33 6.31 -4.53
C PRO A 50 -1.31 4.85 -4.06
N ILE A 51 -2.25 4.48 -3.20
CA ILE A 51 -2.42 3.11 -2.70
C ILE A 51 -2.97 2.21 -3.81
N MET A 52 -3.94 2.68 -4.58
CA MET A 52 -4.45 1.93 -5.74
C MET A 52 -3.36 1.69 -6.78
N ASP A 53 -2.55 2.70 -7.08
CA ASP A 53 -1.45 2.62 -8.04
C ASP A 53 -0.41 1.58 -7.62
N ILE A 54 -0.06 1.53 -6.33
CA ILE A 54 0.89 0.56 -5.81
C ILE A 54 0.31 -0.86 -5.81
N LEU A 55 -0.97 -1.01 -5.45
CA LEU A 55 -1.68 -2.29 -5.46
C LEU A 55 -1.85 -2.83 -6.89
N ASP A 56 -2.04 -1.96 -7.88
CA ASP A 56 -2.14 -2.34 -9.29
C ASP A 56 -0.81 -2.87 -9.84
N LYS A 57 0.30 -2.25 -9.41
CA LYS A 57 1.67 -2.64 -9.75
C LYS A 57 2.15 -3.94 -9.10
N LEU A 58 1.41 -4.44 -8.10
CA LEU A 58 1.72 -5.74 -7.49
C LEU A 58 1.69 -6.86 -8.53
N GLN A 59 2.47 -7.92 -8.25
CA GLN A 59 2.42 -9.11 -9.08
C GLN A 59 1.03 -9.75 -8.96
N ASP A 60 0.52 -10.28 -10.06
CA ASP A 60 -0.71 -11.05 -10.04
C ASP A 60 -0.43 -12.45 -9.49
N ARG A 61 -0.34 -12.52 -8.17
CA ARG A 61 -0.10 -13.73 -7.38
C ARG A 61 -1.06 -13.78 -6.22
N GLU A 62 -1.13 -14.98 -5.64
CA GLU A 62 -1.77 -15.16 -4.36
C GLU A 62 -0.84 -14.66 -3.26
N TYR A 63 -1.41 -13.85 -2.37
CA TYR A 63 -0.76 -13.39 -1.15
C TYR A 63 -1.36 -14.19 0.00
N ASP A 64 -0.51 -14.81 0.80
CA ASP A 64 -0.94 -15.63 1.94
C ASP A 64 -1.15 -14.82 3.22
N SER A 65 -0.67 -13.58 3.26
CA SER A 65 -0.69 -12.75 4.46
C SER A 65 -0.54 -11.26 4.12
N PRO A 66 -1.01 -10.36 5.02
CA PRO A 66 -0.82 -8.93 4.85
C PRO A 66 0.65 -8.54 4.73
N THR A 67 1.52 -9.19 5.50
CA THR A 67 2.98 -8.97 5.48
C THR A 67 3.61 -9.29 4.13
N ASP A 68 3.02 -10.22 3.37
CA ASP A 68 3.53 -10.56 2.04
C ASP A 68 3.27 -9.42 1.05
N VAL A 69 2.12 -8.76 1.19
CA VAL A 69 1.78 -7.54 0.45
C VAL A 69 2.72 -6.39 0.85
N GLU A 70 2.98 -6.18 2.14
CA GLU A 70 3.90 -5.13 2.62
C GLU A 70 5.28 -5.27 2.00
N ARG A 71 5.84 -6.49 2.02
CA ARG A 71 7.15 -6.77 1.44
C ARG A 71 7.19 -6.48 -0.04
N GLU A 72 6.10 -6.75 -0.75
CA GLU A 72 6.03 -6.45 -2.17
C GLU A 72 5.94 -4.95 -2.43
N VAL A 73 5.09 -4.24 -1.69
CA VAL A 73 4.94 -2.78 -1.76
C VAL A 73 6.26 -2.07 -1.44
N GLY A 74 7.01 -2.56 -0.46
CA GLY A 74 8.34 -2.03 -0.10
C GLY A 74 9.41 -2.21 -1.19
N LYS A 75 9.20 -3.08 -2.19
CA LYS A 75 10.15 -3.22 -3.33
C LYS A 75 10.08 -2.05 -4.31
N PHE A 76 9.06 -1.20 -4.21
CA PHE A 76 8.87 -0.05 -5.09
C PHE A 76 9.51 1.25 -4.53
N GLU A 77 10.42 1.13 -3.56
CA GLU A 77 11.31 2.22 -3.07
C GLU A 77 12.25 2.77 -4.14
#